data_AF-A0A401HQE2-F1
#
_entry.id   AF-A0A401HQE2-F1
#
_cell.length_a   1.000
_cell.length_b   1.000
_cell.length_c   1.000
_cell.angle_alpha   90.00
_cell.angle_beta   90.00
_cell.angle_gamma   90.00
#
_symmetry.space_group_name_H-M   'P 1'
#
loop_
_entity.id
_entity.type
_entity.pdbx_description
1 polymer ?
#
loop_
_entity_poly.entity_id
_entity_poly.type
_entity_poly.pdbx_seq_one_letter_code
_entity_poly.pdbx_strand_id
1 'polypeptide(L)'
;MIPSAVPPKYKVEIDRDRCMLCGRCVEECSWGVYRKEKDRIVIYSNRCGACQRCIVMCPRDAITVRKNTTCWRDHPLWTAEVREDIINQSKTGCVLLSGMGNAKEYPTYFDRIVLDACQVTNPSIDPLREPMELRTYIGKKPKKLEFEFVEEEIDGKKIKKAKLKTKIAPNLKLETPIMIAHMSYGALSLNAHLAMAKAVKECGTYMGSGEGGLHKALYPYADHIITQVASGRFGVNVDYLNRGAAIEIKIGQGSKPGIGGHLPGEKVTAEVSMTRMIPEGTDAISPAPHHDIYSIEDLAQLVRSLKEATRWKKPVFVKIAAVHNVAAIANGIATSDADAVVIDGFKGGTGAAPKVFRDHVGIPIEMAIAAVDERLREEGVRNEVSIIASGGIRNSADVFKAIALGADAVYIGTAAMVALGCRVCGRCYTGQCAWGIATQRPELVNRLDIEEGARRVANLIKAWTLEIKELLGAAGINSIESLRGNRDRLRGIGLNEVELKALGIKHVGF
;
A
#
# COMPACT_ATOMS: atom_id res chain seq x y z
N MET A 1 -11.95 29.92 26.58
CA MET A 1 -11.42 28.68 26.00
C MET A 1 -11.19 27.72 27.16
N ILE A 2 -11.96 26.63 27.27
CA ILE A 2 -11.76 25.65 28.35
C ILE A 2 -10.34 25.08 28.18
N PRO A 3 -9.46 25.13 29.19
CA PRO A 3 -8.12 24.57 29.10
C PRO A 3 -8.19 23.11 28.66
N SER A 4 -7.41 22.74 27.64
CA SER A 4 -7.32 21.33 27.25
C SER A 4 -6.74 20.54 28.42
N ALA A 5 -7.52 19.61 28.98
CA ALA A 5 -7.04 18.65 29.97
C ALA A 5 -5.93 17.71 29.44
N VAL A 6 -5.66 17.76 28.13
CA VAL A 6 -4.56 17.03 27.48
C VAL A 6 -3.41 18.02 27.23
N PRO A 7 -2.22 17.79 27.81
CA PRO A 7 -1.05 18.61 27.55
C PRO A 7 -0.56 18.44 26.10
N PRO A 8 0.25 19.38 25.57
CA PRO A 8 0.79 19.27 24.22
C PRO A 8 1.62 18.00 24.05
N LYS A 9 1.29 17.16 23.07
CA LYS A 9 2.09 15.96 22.72
C LYS A 9 3.49 16.30 22.23
N TYR A 10 3.64 17.45 21.57
CA TYR A 10 4.91 17.96 21.07
C TYR A 10 5.17 19.35 21.63
N LYS A 11 6.43 19.64 21.96
CA LYS A 11 6.91 20.99 22.22
C LYS A 11 7.61 21.52 20.99
N VAL A 12 7.24 22.73 20.61
CA VAL A 12 7.79 23.45 19.46
C VAL A 12 8.55 24.66 19.98
N GLU A 13 9.78 24.83 19.51
CA GLU A 13 10.67 25.92 19.92
C GLU A 13 11.31 26.58 18.72
N ILE A 14 11.59 27.88 18.87
CA ILE A 14 12.33 28.68 17.91
C ILE A 14 13.59 29.20 18.61
N ASP A 15 14.75 28.84 18.08
CA ASP A 15 16.04 29.42 18.44
C ASP A 15 16.07 30.88 17.98
N ARG A 16 16.13 31.82 18.93
CA ARG A 16 16.07 33.26 18.66
C ARG A 16 17.37 33.79 18.06
N ASP A 17 18.50 33.15 18.32
CA ASP A 17 19.81 33.58 17.80
C ASP A 17 19.93 33.22 16.32
N ARG A 18 19.26 32.13 15.90
CA ARG A 18 19.17 31.74 14.48
C ARG A 18 18.02 32.41 13.76
N CYS A 19 16.88 32.60 14.41
CA CYS A 19 15.66 33.06 13.75
C CYS A 19 15.78 34.50 13.23
N MET A 20 15.51 34.69 11.93
CA MET A 20 15.46 36.02 11.29
C MET A 20 14.03 36.59 11.17
N LEU A 21 13.06 36.08 11.94
CA LEU A 21 11.64 36.52 11.93
C LEU A 21 10.98 36.61 10.54
N CYS A 22 11.43 35.79 9.58
CA CYS A 22 10.95 35.83 8.19
C CYS A 22 9.46 35.48 8.04
N GLY A 23 8.86 34.76 8.99
CA GLY A 23 7.44 34.39 8.97
C GLY A 23 7.10 33.09 8.23
N ARG A 24 8.07 32.45 7.54
CA ARG A 24 7.83 31.19 6.79
C ARG A 24 7.20 30.08 7.62
N CYS A 25 7.52 29.97 8.91
CA CYS A 25 6.90 28.96 9.77
C CYS A 25 5.38 29.16 9.93
N VAL A 26 4.91 30.42 9.87
CA VAL A 26 3.48 30.77 9.89
C VAL A 26 2.82 30.38 8.58
N GLU A 27 3.43 30.72 7.44
CA GLU A 27 2.93 30.40 6.10
C GLU A 27 2.89 28.88 5.85
N GLU A 28 3.93 28.17 6.29
CA GLU A 28 4.10 26.75 6.02
C GLU A 28 3.31 25.84 6.95
N CYS A 29 2.88 26.35 8.12
CA CYS A 29 2.16 25.55 9.10
C CYS A 29 0.63 25.51 8.86
N SER A 30 0.16 24.41 8.27
CA SER A 30 -1.28 24.15 8.08
C SER A 30 -2.07 23.93 9.38
N TRP A 31 -1.38 23.77 10.51
CA TRP A 31 -1.96 23.48 11.82
C TRP A 31 -2.16 24.74 12.70
N GLY A 32 -1.73 25.91 12.22
CA GLY A 32 -1.83 27.16 12.97
C GLY A 32 -1.03 27.16 14.28
N VAL A 33 0.14 26.51 14.28
CA VAL A 33 1.07 26.46 15.44
C VAL A 33 1.73 27.81 15.66
N TYR A 34 2.00 28.57 14.61
CA TYR A 34 2.74 29.83 14.70
C TYR A 34 1.83 31.01 14.38
N ARG A 35 2.02 32.12 15.10
CA ARG A 35 1.42 33.41 14.80
C ARG A 35 2.50 34.49 14.86
N LYS A 36 2.60 35.30 13.82
CA LYS A 36 3.51 36.46 13.83
C LYS A 36 2.86 37.61 14.60
N GLU A 37 3.53 38.06 15.65
CA GLU A 37 3.32 39.36 16.29
C GLU A 37 4.45 40.31 15.84
N LYS A 38 4.34 41.62 16.13
CA LYS A 38 5.22 42.65 15.55
C LYS A 38 6.72 42.30 15.62
N ASP A 39 7.18 41.85 16.77
CA ASP A 39 8.58 41.61 17.11
C ASP A 39 8.90 40.13 17.43
N ARG A 40 7.93 39.23 17.32
CA ARG A 40 8.11 37.83 17.73
C ARG A 40 7.15 36.86 17.04
N ILE A 41 7.49 35.58 17.09
CA ILE A 41 6.60 34.49 16.68
C ILE A 41 6.06 33.81 17.94
N VAL A 42 4.74 33.81 18.09
CA VAL A 42 4.04 33.11 19.17
C VAL A 42 3.76 31.66 18.75
N ILE A 43 3.96 30.73 19.67
CA ILE A 43 3.91 29.28 19.42
C ILE A 43 2.78 28.62 20.23
N TYR A 44 1.91 27.89 19.54
CA TYR A 44 0.81 27.08 20.07
C TYR A 44 1.11 25.60 19.92
N SER A 45 2.03 25.08 20.76
CA SER A 45 2.53 23.69 20.69
C SER A 45 1.43 22.62 20.74
N ASN A 46 0.30 22.89 21.39
CA ASN A 46 -0.86 21.98 21.49
C ASN A 46 -1.51 21.66 20.13
N ARG A 47 -1.27 22.46 19.09
CA ARG A 47 -1.78 22.23 17.73
C ARG A 47 -0.83 21.42 16.85
N CYS A 48 0.39 21.17 17.31
CA CYS A 48 1.42 20.56 16.47
C CYS A 48 1.06 19.10 16.11
N GLY A 49 0.90 18.84 14.82
CA GLY A 49 0.73 17.48 14.28
C GLY A 49 2.05 16.73 14.00
N ALA A 50 3.20 17.32 14.33
CA ALA A 50 4.55 16.79 14.03
C ALA A 50 4.76 16.39 12.56
N CYS A 51 4.18 17.13 11.62
CA CYS A 51 4.40 16.92 10.18
C CYS A 51 5.76 17.43 9.68
N GLN A 52 6.55 18.07 10.55
CA GLN A 52 7.91 18.57 10.28
C GLN A 52 8.07 19.60 9.15
N ARG A 53 6.99 20.05 8.49
CA ARG A 53 7.06 21.03 7.39
C ARG A 53 7.77 22.32 7.80
N CYS A 54 7.44 22.88 8.97
CA CYS A 54 8.07 24.11 9.47
C CYS A 54 9.57 23.96 9.72
N ILE A 55 10.04 22.77 10.12
CA ILE A 55 11.48 22.48 10.29
C ILE A 55 12.16 22.54 8.92
N VAL A 56 11.64 21.76 7.97
CA VAL A 56 12.25 21.64 6.63
C VAL A 56 12.24 22.96 5.85
N MET A 57 11.22 23.79 6.06
CA MET A 57 11.10 25.08 5.35
C MET A 57 11.75 26.24 6.09
N CYS A 58 12.39 26.01 7.25
CA CYS A 58 13.12 27.05 7.95
C CYS A 58 14.47 27.27 7.26
N PRO A 59 14.78 28.47 6.74
CA PRO A 59 16.03 28.71 6.01
C PRO A 59 17.27 28.79 6.91
N ARG A 60 17.09 28.68 8.23
CA ARG A 60 18.16 28.82 9.24
C ARG A 60 18.13 27.72 10.30
N ASP A 61 17.38 26.63 10.04
CA ASP A 61 17.25 25.49 10.97
C ASP A 61 16.94 25.91 12.41
N ALA A 62 16.13 26.96 12.57
CA ALA A 62 15.85 27.60 13.85
C ALA A 62 14.71 26.91 14.62
N ILE A 63 14.06 25.89 14.04
CA ILE A 63 12.84 25.30 14.58
C ILE A 63 13.09 23.88 15.04
N THR A 64 12.76 23.61 16.30
CA THR A 64 12.80 22.27 16.87
C THR A 64 11.39 21.82 17.26
N VAL A 65 11.04 20.59 16.88
CA VAL A 65 9.83 19.91 17.36
C VAL A 65 10.27 18.65 18.09
N ARG A 66 10.00 18.56 19.40
CA ARG A 66 10.34 17.40 20.22
C ARG A 66 9.11 16.80 20.89
N LYS A 67 9.12 15.49 21.14
CA LYS A 67 8.10 14.82 21.95
C LYS A 67 8.13 15.40 23.36
N ASN A 68 6.97 15.72 23.90
CA ASN A 68 6.85 16.21 25.27
C ASN A 68 6.83 15.01 26.23
N THR A 69 8.00 14.53 26.64
CA THR A 69 8.11 13.32 27.48
C THR A 69 7.72 13.56 28.94
N THR A 70 7.78 14.82 29.41
CA THR A 70 7.50 15.16 30.82
C THR A 70 6.03 15.53 31.09
N CYS A 71 5.15 15.42 30.09
CA CYS A 71 3.76 15.86 30.27
C CYS A 71 2.89 14.88 31.05
N TRP A 72 3.34 13.64 31.17
CA TRP A 72 2.70 12.59 31.94
C TRP A 72 3.75 11.89 32.78
N ARG A 73 3.42 11.55 34.02
CA ARG A 73 4.21 10.58 34.78
C ARG A 73 4.22 9.24 34.05
N ASP A 74 5.39 8.63 33.88
CA ASP A 74 5.52 7.30 33.27
C ASP A 74 4.74 6.25 34.08
N HIS A 75 4.08 5.34 33.36
CA HIS A 75 3.31 4.27 33.97
C HIS A 75 3.23 3.08 32.97
N PRO A 76 3.49 1.84 33.40
CA PRO A 76 3.56 0.68 32.51
C PRO A 76 2.22 0.35 31.82
N LEU A 77 1.11 0.44 32.56
CA LEU A 77 -0.24 0.22 32.05
C LEU A 77 -0.88 1.50 31.47
N TRP A 78 -1.01 2.55 32.29
CA TRP A 78 -1.60 3.84 31.92
C TRP A 78 -0.61 4.72 31.15
N THR A 79 -0.23 4.30 29.95
CA THR A 79 0.67 5.07 29.09
C THR A 79 0.07 6.46 28.78
N ALA A 80 0.91 7.41 28.35
CA ALA A 80 0.45 8.73 27.91
C ALA A 80 -0.64 8.62 26.83
N GLU A 81 -0.45 7.72 25.87
CA GLU A 81 -1.40 7.51 24.78
C GLU A 81 -2.76 6.99 25.28
N VAL A 82 -2.78 6.01 26.19
CA VAL A 82 -4.03 5.47 26.76
C VAL A 82 -4.81 6.56 27.50
N ARG A 83 -4.12 7.37 28.33
CA ARG A 83 -4.76 8.48 29.04
C ARG A 83 -5.28 9.56 28.09
N GLU A 84 -4.50 9.93 27.07
CA GLU A 84 -4.91 10.88 26.04
C GLU A 84 -6.18 10.42 25.30
N ASP A 85 -6.22 9.15 24.92
CA ASP A 85 -7.37 8.57 24.23
C ASP A 85 -8.62 8.61 25.11
N ILE A 86 -8.54 8.15 26.36
CA ILE A 86 -9.65 8.17 27.33
C ILE A 86 -10.18 9.59 27.51
N ILE A 87 -9.31 10.58 27.74
CA ILE A 87 -9.71 11.97 27.94
C ILE A 87 -10.35 12.57 26.67
N ASN A 88 -9.85 12.22 25.48
CA ASN A 88 -10.43 12.71 24.23
C ASN A 88 -11.79 12.07 23.93
N GLN A 89 -11.96 10.79 24.24
CA GLN A 89 -13.24 10.09 24.14
C GLN A 89 -14.23 10.63 25.17
N SER A 90 -13.82 10.86 26.42
CA SER A 90 -14.72 11.36 27.47
C SER A 90 -15.27 12.76 27.18
N LYS A 91 -14.55 13.56 26.38
CA LYS A 91 -14.99 14.90 25.94
C LYS A 91 -16.06 14.87 24.86
N THR A 92 -16.07 13.84 24.02
CA THR A 92 -16.86 13.83 22.77
C THR A 92 -17.88 12.70 22.71
N GLY A 93 -17.67 11.61 23.45
CA GLY A 93 -18.39 10.36 23.27
C GLY A 93 -18.12 9.66 21.93
N CYS A 94 -17.17 10.18 21.13
CA CYS A 94 -16.94 9.73 19.76
C CYS A 94 -15.75 8.76 19.63
N VAL A 95 -15.75 8.02 18.52
CA VAL A 95 -14.63 7.15 18.12
C VAL A 95 -13.44 7.99 17.67
N LEU A 96 -12.25 7.68 18.18
CA LEU A 96 -11.02 8.33 17.75
C LEU A 96 -10.60 7.85 16.36
N LEU A 97 -10.30 8.79 15.47
CA LEU A 97 -9.77 8.49 14.15
C LEU A 97 -8.26 8.62 14.10
N SER A 98 -7.65 7.83 13.22
CA SER A 98 -6.24 7.94 12.89
C SER A 98 -5.97 7.56 11.45
N GLY A 99 -4.86 8.05 10.91
CA GLY A 99 -4.35 7.67 9.59
C GLY A 99 -3.07 6.84 9.69
N MET A 100 -2.50 6.50 8.53
CA MET A 100 -1.31 5.64 8.35
C MET A 100 -1.52 4.22 8.88
N GLY A 101 -0.45 3.41 8.88
CA GLY A 101 -0.50 2.02 9.36
C GLY A 101 -0.53 1.89 10.88
N ASN A 102 -0.59 0.65 11.36
CA ASN A 102 -0.53 0.32 12.78
C ASN A 102 0.69 0.97 13.45
N ALA A 103 0.46 1.65 14.57
CA ALA A 103 1.48 2.43 15.29
C ALA A 103 1.95 1.76 16.60
N LYS A 104 1.52 0.53 16.87
CA LYS A 104 1.88 -0.24 18.06
C LYS A 104 3.14 -1.07 17.81
N GLU A 105 3.82 -1.44 18.88
CA GLU A 105 5.09 -2.17 18.87
C GLU A 105 4.89 -3.69 18.68
N TYR A 106 4.09 -4.09 17.68
CA TYR A 106 4.01 -5.50 17.29
C TYR A 106 5.23 -5.92 16.49
N PRO A 107 5.75 -7.16 16.69
CA PRO A 107 6.87 -7.68 15.93
C PRO A 107 6.68 -7.51 14.41
N THR A 108 7.74 -7.11 13.72
CA THR A 108 7.83 -7.22 12.26
C THR A 108 8.68 -8.45 11.97
N TYR A 109 8.08 -9.46 11.37
CA TYR A 109 8.77 -10.74 11.14
C TYR A 109 9.82 -10.60 10.04
N PHE A 110 9.63 -9.70 9.07
CA PHE A 110 10.70 -9.40 8.11
C PHE A 110 12.01 -8.97 8.79
N ASP A 111 11.96 -8.28 9.94
CA ASP A 111 13.16 -7.86 10.68
C ASP A 111 13.87 -9.04 11.38
N ARG A 112 13.19 -10.18 11.52
CA ARG A 112 13.69 -11.43 12.11
C ARG A 112 13.96 -12.51 11.06
N ILE A 113 13.93 -12.15 9.79
CA ILE A 113 14.27 -13.02 8.67
C ILE A 113 15.50 -12.45 7.97
N VAL A 114 16.52 -13.27 7.79
CA VAL A 114 17.72 -12.96 7.01
C VAL A 114 17.76 -13.80 5.73
N LEU A 115 18.57 -13.34 4.79
CA LEU A 115 18.71 -13.92 3.46
C LEU A 115 19.97 -14.80 3.45
N ASP A 116 19.85 -16.00 2.90
CA ASP A 116 20.96 -16.94 2.75
C ASP A 116 21.62 -16.75 1.38
N ALA A 117 22.86 -16.24 1.35
CA ALA A 117 23.63 -16.05 0.14
C ALA A 117 24.28 -17.38 -0.28
N CYS A 118 24.26 -17.69 -1.57
CA CYS A 118 24.65 -19.03 -2.04
C CYS A 118 26.16 -19.22 -2.25
N GLN A 119 27.01 -18.21 -1.97
CA GLN A 119 28.41 -18.08 -2.43
C GLN A 119 29.26 -19.37 -2.46
N VAL A 120 29.08 -20.28 -1.50
CA VAL A 120 29.86 -21.53 -1.38
C VAL A 120 29.15 -22.75 -1.99
N THR A 121 27.82 -22.79 -1.99
CA THR A 121 27.01 -23.94 -2.43
C THR A 121 26.54 -23.84 -3.87
N ASN A 122 26.37 -22.62 -4.38
CA ASN A 122 26.10 -22.32 -5.79
C ASN A 122 26.79 -21.00 -6.13
N PRO A 123 27.46 -20.84 -7.28
CA PRO A 123 28.08 -19.57 -7.63
C PRO A 123 27.05 -18.43 -7.62
N SER A 124 27.40 -17.30 -7.00
CA SER A 124 26.60 -16.08 -7.10
C SER A 124 26.58 -15.61 -8.56
N ILE A 125 25.46 -15.04 -8.98
CA ILE A 125 25.29 -14.48 -10.32
C ILE A 125 25.61 -12.98 -10.24
N ASP A 126 26.46 -12.48 -11.13
CA ASP A 126 26.83 -11.07 -11.20
C ASP A 126 25.78 -10.29 -11.99
N PRO A 127 24.92 -9.50 -11.33
CA PRO A 127 23.83 -8.82 -12.02
C PRO A 127 24.29 -7.72 -12.98
N LEU A 128 25.53 -7.24 -12.86
CA LEU A 128 26.09 -6.23 -13.78
C LEU A 128 26.51 -6.86 -15.11
N ARG A 129 26.83 -8.14 -15.12
CA ARG A 129 27.39 -8.86 -16.28
C ARG A 129 26.46 -9.94 -16.82
N GLU A 130 25.55 -10.43 -16.00
CA GLU A 130 24.63 -11.52 -16.32
C GLU A 130 23.18 -11.03 -16.41
N PRO A 131 22.36 -11.63 -17.29
CA PRO A 131 20.97 -11.26 -17.44
C PRO A 131 20.17 -11.66 -16.18
N MET A 132 19.35 -10.72 -15.70
CA MET A 132 18.42 -10.96 -14.59
C MET A 132 17.01 -10.60 -15.02
N GLU A 133 16.07 -11.50 -14.77
CA GLU A 133 14.67 -11.33 -15.14
C GLU A 133 13.83 -10.99 -13.89
N LEU A 134 13.39 -9.74 -13.81
CA LEU A 134 12.49 -9.26 -12.74
C LEU A 134 11.06 -9.07 -13.23
N ARG A 135 10.80 -9.25 -14.53
CA ARG A 135 9.46 -9.17 -15.09
C ARG A 135 8.60 -10.28 -14.51
N THR A 136 7.38 -9.90 -14.14
CA THR A 136 6.36 -10.83 -13.66
C THR A 136 5.03 -10.56 -14.33
N TYR A 137 4.20 -11.60 -14.40
CA TYR A 137 2.87 -11.55 -14.98
C TYR A 137 1.84 -11.87 -13.90
N ILE A 138 0.93 -10.93 -13.64
CA ILE A 138 -0.09 -11.05 -12.61
C ILE A 138 -1.44 -11.32 -13.24
N GLY A 139 -2.00 -12.47 -12.90
CA GLY A 139 -3.31 -12.94 -13.32
C GLY A 139 -3.39 -14.48 -13.35
N LYS A 140 -4.46 -14.99 -13.98
CA LYS A 140 -4.72 -16.44 -14.03
C LYS A 140 -3.83 -17.11 -15.06
N LYS A 141 -3.16 -18.19 -14.65
CA LYS A 141 -2.29 -19.02 -15.48
C LYS A 141 -3.00 -20.36 -15.81
N PRO A 142 -2.88 -20.88 -17.03
CA PRO A 142 -3.51 -22.14 -17.39
C PRO A 142 -2.81 -23.33 -16.72
N LYS A 143 -3.57 -24.35 -16.28
CA LYS A 143 -3.02 -25.59 -15.71
C LYS A 143 -2.04 -26.31 -16.63
N LYS A 144 -2.30 -26.25 -17.94
CA LYS A 144 -1.49 -26.88 -18.98
C LYS A 144 -1.48 -26.05 -20.26
N LEU A 145 -0.37 -26.10 -20.97
CA LEU A 145 -0.22 -25.53 -22.30
C LEU A 145 -0.38 -26.64 -23.34
N GLU A 146 -1.33 -26.47 -24.24
CA GLU A 146 -1.55 -27.32 -25.40
C GLU A 146 -1.07 -26.60 -26.65
N PHE A 147 -0.35 -27.31 -27.51
CA PHE A 147 0.17 -26.80 -28.77
C PHE A 147 -0.39 -27.63 -29.93
N GLU A 148 -0.73 -26.96 -31.03
CA GLU A 148 -1.02 -27.56 -32.33
C GLU A 148 0.22 -27.43 -33.22
N PHE A 149 0.55 -28.45 -34.00
CA PHE A 149 1.67 -28.39 -34.95
C PHE A 149 1.13 -28.16 -36.35
N VAL A 150 1.43 -27.00 -36.92
CA VAL A 150 0.99 -26.61 -38.26
C VAL A 150 2.19 -26.70 -39.20
N GLU A 151 1.99 -27.28 -40.38
CA GLU A 151 3.01 -27.25 -41.44
C GLU A 151 2.91 -25.91 -42.19
N GLU A 152 3.98 -25.13 -42.16
CA GLU A 152 4.12 -23.87 -42.88
C GLU A 152 5.27 -24.05 -43.89
N GLU A 153 5.02 -23.73 -45.16
CA GLU A 153 6.05 -23.79 -46.20
C GLU A 153 6.74 -22.43 -46.28
N ILE A 154 8.02 -22.40 -45.91
CA ILE A 154 8.87 -21.20 -45.99
C ILE A 154 10.07 -21.57 -46.86
N ASP A 155 10.29 -20.82 -47.94
CA ASP A 155 11.37 -21.04 -48.92
C ASP A 155 11.44 -22.49 -49.47
N GLY A 156 10.28 -23.09 -49.77
CA GLY A 156 10.18 -24.45 -50.32
C GLY A 156 10.47 -25.58 -49.32
N LYS A 157 10.62 -25.25 -48.03
CA LYS A 157 10.78 -26.22 -46.94
C LYS A 157 9.54 -26.23 -46.06
N LYS A 158 8.97 -27.42 -45.85
CA LYS A 158 7.90 -27.64 -44.88
C LYS A 158 8.47 -27.61 -43.46
N ILE A 159 8.07 -26.61 -42.68
CA ILE A 159 8.48 -26.45 -41.28
C ILE A 159 7.28 -26.75 -40.39
N LYS A 160 7.45 -27.68 -39.44
CA LYS A 160 6.44 -27.93 -38.39
C LYS A 160 6.57 -26.86 -37.31
N LYS A 161 5.62 -25.95 -37.25
CA LYS A 161 5.58 -24.85 -36.28
C LYS A 161 4.57 -25.17 -35.18
N ALA A 162 5.02 -25.11 -33.94
CA ALA A 162 4.13 -25.21 -32.79
C ALA A 162 3.37 -23.89 -32.61
N LYS A 163 2.04 -23.95 -32.65
CA LYS A 163 1.15 -22.84 -32.37
C LYS A 163 0.42 -23.12 -31.06
N LEU A 164 0.39 -22.13 -30.17
CA LEU A 164 -0.27 -22.27 -28.87
C LEU A 164 -1.79 -22.37 -29.08
N LYS A 165 -2.38 -23.52 -28.70
CA LYS A 165 -3.82 -23.74 -28.72
C LYS A 165 -4.48 -23.23 -27.45
N THR A 166 -3.79 -23.31 -26.30
CA THR A 166 -4.29 -22.78 -25.04
C THR A 166 -4.47 -21.26 -25.11
N LYS A 167 -5.70 -20.79 -24.90
CA LYS A 167 -5.98 -19.36 -24.77
C LYS A 167 -5.49 -18.85 -23.42
N ILE A 168 -4.55 -17.92 -23.44
CA ILE A 168 -4.03 -17.26 -22.23
C ILE A 168 -5.02 -16.17 -21.79
N ALA A 169 -5.37 -16.16 -20.51
CA ALA A 169 -6.19 -15.09 -19.92
C ALA A 169 -5.42 -13.75 -19.89
N PRO A 170 -6.11 -12.60 -19.91
CA PRO A 170 -5.44 -11.31 -19.73
C PRO A 170 -4.62 -11.28 -18.44
N ASN A 171 -3.37 -10.87 -18.54
CA ASN A 171 -2.45 -10.71 -17.41
C ASN A 171 -1.86 -9.31 -17.43
N LEU A 172 -1.57 -8.76 -16.25
CA LEU A 172 -0.77 -7.55 -16.13
C LEU A 172 0.71 -7.91 -16.25
N LYS A 173 1.45 -7.21 -17.10
CA LYS A 173 2.90 -7.37 -17.25
C LYS A 173 3.60 -6.28 -16.46
N LEU A 174 4.36 -6.65 -15.44
CA LEU A 174 5.13 -5.72 -14.63
C LEU A 174 6.61 -5.89 -14.94
N GLU A 175 7.34 -4.80 -15.21
CA GLU A 175 8.81 -4.84 -15.36
C GLU A 175 9.55 -4.98 -14.01
N THR A 176 8.81 -4.90 -12.90
CA THR A 176 9.29 -5.04 -11.51
C THR A 176 8.20 -5.69 -10.67
N PRO A 177 8.50 -6.49 -9.63
CA PRO A 177 7.47 -7.07 -8.77
C PRO A 177 6.78 -6.04 -7.84
N ILE A 178 7.04 -4.74 -8.02
CA ILE A 178 6.55 -3.66 -7.16
C ILE A 178 5.42 -2.92 -7.88
N MET A 179 4.25 -2.81 -7.23
CA MET A 179 3.13 -1.95 -7.63
C MET A 179 2.79 -0.96 -6.53
N ILE A 180 2.06 0.10 -6.87
CA ILE A 180 1.56 1.07 -5.87
C ILE A 180 0.15 0.67 -5.42
N ALA A 181 -0.03 0.56 -4.10
CA ALA A 181 -1.29 0.15 -3.48
C ALA A 181 -2.46 1.09 -3.83
N HIS A 182 -3.68 0.56 -3.75
CA HIS A 182 -4.91 1.35 -3.83
C HIS A 182 -4.98 2.41 -2.73
N MET A 183 -5.02 3.68 -3.13
CA MET A 183 -5.27 4.84 -2.28
C MET A 183 -6.23 5.77 -3.01
N SER A 184 -7.34 6.14 -2.38
CA SER A 184 -8.45 6.81 -3.10
C SER A 184 -8.20 8.29 -3.35
N TYR A 185 -8.67 8.78 -4.50
CA TYR A 185 -8.91 10.21 -4.67
C TYR A 185 -9.92 10.69 -3.60
N GLY A 186 -9.63 11.84 -3.00
CA GLY A 186 -10.27 12.31 -1.77
C GLY A 186 -9.42 12.00 -0.53
N ALA A 187 -8.91 10.78 -0.36
CA ALA A 187 -7.95 10.49 0.70
C ALA A 187 -6.59 11.16 0.38
N LEU A 188 -6.12 10.99 -0.85
CA LEU A 188 -4.98 11.70 -1.42
C LEU A 188 -5.44 12.83 -2.34
N SER A 189 -4.56 13.82 -2.55
CA SER A 189 -4.74 14.88 -3.53
C SER A 189 -4.61 14.35 -4.96
N LEU A 190 -5.16 15.09 -5.92
CA LEU A 190 -5.00 14.76 -7.34
C LEU A 190 -3.51 14.81 -7.77
N ASN A 191 -2.73 15.77 -7.25
CA ASN A 191 -1.30 15.88 -7.54
C ASN A 191 -0.54 14.62 -7.11
N ALA A 192 -0.88 14.03 -5.95
CA ALA A 192 -0.26 12.78 -5.50
C ALA A 192 -0.61 11.61 -6.44
N HIS A 193 -1.87 11.51 -6.90
CA HIS A 193 -2.28 10.51 -7.88
C HIS A 193 -1.55 10.70 -9.22
N LEU A 194 -1.49 11.92 -9.76
CA LEU A 194 -0.82 12.21 -11.02
C LEU A 194 0.68 11.91 -10.96
N ALA A 195 1.34 12.25 -9.84
CA ALA A 195 2.74 11.92 -9.61
C ALA A 195 2.96 10.40 -9.64
N MET A 196 2.15 9.64 -8.91
CA MET A 196 2.24 8.17 -8.90
C MET A 196 1.93 7.57 -10.27
N ALA A 197 0.91 8.07 -10.98
CA ALA A 197 0.50 7.58 -12.30
C ALA A 197 1.61 7.76 -13.35
N LYS A 198 2.29 8.91 -13.33
CA LYS A 198 3.47 9.16 -14.17
C LYS A 198 4.62 8.21 -13.83
N ALA A 199 4.90 8.03 -12.54
CA ALA A 199 5.97 7.16 -12.08
C ALA A 199 5.77 5.69 -12.49
N VAL A 200 4.56 5.14 -12.32
CA VAL A 200 4.30 3.74 -12.68
C VAL A 200 4.29 3.52 -14.20
N LYS A 201 3.85 4.51 -14.98
CA LYS A 201 3.96 4.49 -16.44
C LYS A 201 5.42 4.45 -16.89
N GLU A 202 6.26 5.29 -16.30
CA GLU A 202 7.71 5.31 -16.58
C GLU A 202 8.39 3.99 -16.18
N CYS A 203 7.99 3.39 -15.05
CA CYS A 203 8.59 2.16 -14.53
C CYS A 203 8.01 0.88 -15.13
N GLY A 204 7.01 0.94 -16.02
CA GLY A 204 6.36 -0.24 -16.57
C GLY A 204 5.65 -1.10 -15.52
N THR A 205 5.00 -0.47 -14.55
CA THR A 205 4.20 -1.13 -13.50
C THR A 205 2.84 -0.44 -13.32
N TYR A 206 2.10 -0.76 -12.25
CA TYR A 206 0.73 -0.32 -12.03
C TYR A 206 0.53 0.34 -10.66
N MET A 207 -0.51 1.18 -10.57
CA MET A 207 -1.03 1.71 -9.31
C MET A 207 -2.52 1.41 -9.16
N GLY A 208 -3.03 1.36 -7.93
CA GLY A 208 -4.47 1.28 -7.68
C GLY A 208 -5.16 2.65 -7.67
N SER A 209 -6.41 2.73 -8.16
CA SER A 209 -7.24 3.96 -8.10
C SER A 209 -7.76 4.30 -6.70
N GLY A 210 -7.84 3.29 -5.83
CA GLY A 210 -8.59 3.31 -4.59
C GLY A 210 -10.12 3.38 -4.75
N GLU A 211 -10.81 3.48 -3.62
CA GLU A 211 -12.28 3.39 -3.49
C GLU A 211 -13.04 4.67 -3.90
N GLY A 212 -12.36 5.67 -4.46
CA GLY A 212 -12.89 7.03 -4.63
C GLY A 212 -13.36 7.35 -6.06
N GLY A 213 -13.44 6.37 -6.94
CA GLY A 213 -13.59 6.55 -8.38
C GLY A 213 -12.28 6.97 -9.07
N LEU A 214 -12.36 7.32 -10.36
CA LEU A 214 -11.20 7.71 -11.18
C LEU A 214 -11.38 9.13 -11.72
N HIS A 215 -10.55 10.06 -11.25
CA HIS A 215 -10.57 11.43 -11.75
C HIS A 215 -10.16 11.49 -13.24
N LYS A 216 -10.82 12.34 -14.03
CA LYS A 216 -10.60 12.43 -15.50
C LYS A 216 -9.16 12.74 -15.89
N ALA A 217 -8.45 13.51 -15.08
CA ALA A 217 -7.03 13.82 -15.31
C ALA A 217 -6.11 12.58 -15.31
N LEU A 218 -6.58 11.45 -14.75
CA LEU A 218 -5.84 10.18 -14.74
C LEU A 218 -6.09 9.32 -15.98
N TYR A 219 -7.05 9.67 -16.84
CA TYR A 219 -7.38 8.89 -18.03
C TYR A 219 -6.20 8.64 -18.98
N PRO A 220 -5.27 9.60 -19.19
CA PRO A 220 -4.06 9.35 -20.01
C PRO A 220 -3.11 8.27 -19.45
N TYR A 221 -3.34 7.82 -18.22
CA TYR A 221 -2.55 6.80 -17.52
C TYR A 221 -3.38 5.55 -17.18
N ALA A 222 -4.62 5.44 -17.68
CA ALA A 222 -5.55 4.40 -17.26
C ALA A 222 -5.05 2.96 -17.52
N ASP A 223 -4.23 2.77 -18.57
CA ASP A 223 -3.57 1.49 -18.87
C ASP A 223 -2.52 1.07 -17.83
N HIS A 224 -2.19 1.94 -16.86
CA HIS A 224 -1.33 1.66 -15.70
C HIS A 224 -2.09 1.75 -14.37
N ILE A 225 -3.43 1.80 -14.40
CA ILE A 225 -4.26 1.93 -13.20
C ILE A 225 -5.18 0.72 -13.03
N ILE A 226 -5.14 0.11 -11.85
CA ILE A 226 -6.07 -0.93 -11.41
C ILE A 226 -7.27 -0.23 -10.77
N THR A 227 -8.46 -0.40 -11.33
CA THR A 227 -9.68 0.22 -10.78
C THR A 227 -10.23 -0.61 -9.63
N GLN A 228 -10.68 0.05 -8.56
CA GLN A 228 -11.23 -0.66 -7.40
C GLN A 228 -12.75 -0.71 -7.40
N VAL A 229 -13.31 -1.84 -6.98
CA VAL A 229 -14.73 -2.02 -6.66
C VAL A 229 -14.82 -2.34 -5.17
N ALA A 230 -15.26 -1.37 -4.37
CA ALA A 230 -15.44 -1.49 -2.93
C ALA A 230 -16.93 -1.37 -2.56
N SER A 231 -17.27 -1.68 -1.30
CA SER A 231 -18.66 -1.75 -0.81
C SER A 231 -19.52 -0.52 -1.14
N GLY A 232 -18.94 0.69 -1.09
CA GLY A 232 -19.67 1.93 -1.40
C GLY A 232 -19.95 2.19 -2.89
N ARG A 233 -19.34 1.44 -3.82
CA ARG A 233 -19.49 1.59 -5.29
C ARG A 233 -19.31 3.02 -5.82
N PHE A 234 -18.57 3.87 -5.11
CA PHE A 234 -18.35 5.26 -5.52
C PHE A 234 -17.70 5.35 -6.90
N GLY A 235 -18.34 6.07 -7.82
CA GLY A 235 -17.84 6.28 -9.17
C GLY A 235 -17.78 5.02 -10.06
N VAL A 236 -18.36 3.89 -9.64
CA VAL A 236 -18.29 2.63 -10.40
C VAL A 236 -19.36 2.62 -11.49
N ASN A 237 -18.92 2.57 -12.75
CA ASN A 237 -19.75 2.36 -13.93
C ASN A 237 -18.95 1.59 -15.00
N VAL A 238 -19.62 1.19 -16.09
CA VAL A 238 -18.98 0.38 -17.15
C VAL A 238 -17.78 1.08 -17.80
N ASP A 239 -17.81 2.40 -17.96
CA ASP A 239 -16.68 3.16 -18.53
C ASP A 239 -15.49 3.15 -17.57
N TYR A 240 -15.73 3.33 -16.27
CA TYR A 240 -14.72 3.23 -15.23
C TYR A 240 -14.05 1.85 -15.24
N LEU A 241 -14.84 0.78 -15.28
CA LEU A 241 -14.33 -0.60 -15.32
C LEU A 241 -13.48 -0.87 -16.58
N ASN A 242 -13.92 -0.38 -17.74
CA ASN A 242 -13.20 -0.60 -19.00
C ASN A 242 -11.93 0.26 -19.15
N ARG A 243 -11.82 1.38 -18.43
CA ARG A 243 -10.64 2.26 -18.46
C ARG A 243 -9.42 1.64 -17.79
N GLY A 244 -9.58 1.01 -16.63
CA GLY A 244 -8.47 0.44 -15.88
C GLY A 244 -7.77 -0.72 -16.60
N ALA A 245 -6.52 -0.98 -16.27
CA ALA A 245 -5.75 -2.15 -16.74
C ALA A 245 -6.31 -3.46 -16.18
N ALA A 246 -6.79 -3.42 -14.94
CA ALA A 246 -7.43 -4.52 -14.21
C ALA A 246 -8.47 -3.95 -13.23
N ILE A 247 -9.25 -4.84 -12.63
CA ILE A 247 -10.22 -4.51 -11.59
C ILE A 247 -9.84 -5.22 -10.29
N GLU A 248 -9.90 -4.54 -9.15
CA GLU A 248 -9.71 -5.14 -7.82
C GLU A 248 -10.98 -5.00 -6.98
N ILE A 249 -11.58 -6.12 -6.58
CA ILE A 249 -12.64 -6.17 -5.59
C ILE A 249 -12.01 -6.04 -4.21
N LYS A 250 -12.39 -5.02 -3.44
CA LYS A 250 -11.87 -4.78 -2.10
C LYS A 250 -12.82 -5.29 -1.03
N ILE A 251 -12.61 -6.53 -0.57
CA ILE A 251 -13.33 -7.12 0.56
C ILE A 251 -12.83 -6.55 1.89
N GLY A 252 -11.51 -6.34 2.01
CA GLY A 252 -10.91 -5.86 3.25
C GLY A 252 -9.62 -5.07 3.04
N GLN A 253 -9.20 -4.38 4.11
CA GLN A 253 -7.96 -3.63 4.19
C GLN A 253 -7.33 -3.84 5.55
N GLY A 254 -6.00 -4.00 5.59
CA GLY A 254 -5.28 -4.36 6.81
C GLY A 254 -5.45 -3.38 7.97
N SER A 255 -5.60 -2.08 7.70
CA SER A 255 -5.77 -1.06 8.74
C SER A 255 -7.14 -1.07 9.43
N LYS A 256 -8.14 -1.72 8.84
CA LYS A 256 -9.51 -1.76 9.37
C LYS A 256 -10.32 -2.94 8.83
N PRO A 257 -9.91 -4.19 9.13
CA PRO A 257 -10.66 -5.36 8.72
C PRO A 257 -12.09 -5.32 9.28
N GLY A 258 -13.07 -5.74 8.49
CA GLY A 258 -14.47 -5.83 8.90
C GLY A 258 -15.29 -4.54 8.82
N ILE A 259 -14.71 -3.42 8.38
CA ILE A 259 -15.45 -2.15 8.16
C ILE A 259 -15.07 -1.46 6.84
N GLY A 260 -15.93 -0.54 6.39
CA GLY A 260 -15.80 0.13 5.10
C GLY A 260 -14.80 1.32 5.04
N GLY A 261 -14.66 1.88 3.84
CA GLY A 261 -13.94 3.13 3.57
C GLY A 261 -14.52 4.31 4.34
N HIS A 262 -13.65 5.20 4.83
CA HIS A 262 -14.05 6.41 5.57
C HIS A 262 -13.34 7.60 4.91
N LEU A 263 -14.11 8.61 4.50
CA LEU A 263 -13.57 9.90 4.07
C LEU A 263 -14.35 11.01 4.78
N PRO A 264 -13.70 11.81 5.65
CA PRO A 264 -14.35 12.95 6.28
C PRO A 264 -14.88 13.95 5.27
N GLY A 265 -16.04 14.54 5.55
CA GLY A 265 -16.77 15.48 4.70
C GLY A 265 -15.98 16.74 4.39
N GLU A 266 -15.10 17.17 5.29
CA GLU A 266 -14.12 18.25 5.07
C GLU A 266 -13.18 18.00 3.86
N LYS A 267 -13.08 16.75 3.40
CA LYS A 267 -12.30 16.33 2.23
C LYS A 267 -13.18 15.92 1.03
N VAL A 268 -14.49 16.09 1.14
CA VAL A 268 -15.44 15.88 0.04
C VAL A 268 -15.74 17.24 -0.57
N THR A 269 -14.79 17.74 -1.37
CA THR A 269 -14.95 18.95 -2.20
C THR A 269 -15.83 18.67 -3.41
N ALA A 270 -16.28 19.70 -4.12
CA ALA A 270 -17.03 19.57 -5.37
C ALA A 270 -16.43 18.54 -6.36
N GLU A 271 -15.11 18.53 -6.58
CA GLU A 271 -14.47 17.56 -7.49
C GLU A 271 -14.50 16.12 -6.97
N VAL A 272 -14.31 15.93 -5.66
CA VAL A 272 -14.41 14.60 -5.03
C VAL A 272 -15.86 14.12 -5.05
N SER A 273 -16.81 15.01 -4.76
CA SER A 273 -18.25 14.80 -4.84
C SER A 273 -18.66 14.33 -6.24
N MET A 274 -18.25 15.03 -7.30
CA MET A 274 -18.51 14.64 -8.70
C MET A 274 -17.92 13.27 -9.05
N THR A 275 -16.71 12.98 -8.59
CA THR A 275 -16.06 11.69 -8.88
C THR A 275 -16.75 10.53 -8.17
N ARG A 276 -17.26 10.76 -6.94
CA ARG A 276 -17.90 9.73 -6.11
C ARG A 276 -19.40 9.61 -6.28
N MET A 277 -20.05 10.64 -6.85
CA MET A 277 -21.50 10.80 -6.94
C MET A 277 -22.17 10.87 -5.56
N ILE A 278 -21.61 11.67 -4.65
CA ILE A 278 -22.14 11.92 -3.29
C ILE A 278 -22.28 13.43 -3.02
N PRO A 279 -23.12 13.88 -2.08
CA PRO A 279 -23.23 15.31 -1.76
C PRO A 279 -21.93 15.90 -1.21
N GLU A 280 -21.60 17.12 -1.64
CA GLU A 280 -20.44 17.86 -1.14
C GLU A 280 -20.50 18.06 0.38
N GLY A 281 -19.34 17.98 1.05
CA GLY A 281 -19.24 18.19 2.49
C GLY A 281 -19.76 17.05 3.37
N THR A 282 -20.31 15.98 2.79
CA THR A 282 -20.83 14.83 3.57
C THR A 282 -19.74 13.80 3.85
N ASP A 283 -19.76 13.21 5.05
CA ASP A 283 -18.88 12.09 5.37
C ASP A 283 -19.20 10.90 4.44
N ALA A 284 -18.20 10.40 3.72
CA ALA A 284 -18.35 9.18 2.93
C ALA A 284 -17.98 7.97 3.79
N ILE A 285 -18.99 7.37 4.41
CA ILE A 285 -18.87 6.14 5.20
C ILE A 285 -19.43 5.00 4.36
N SER A 286 -18.56 4.12 3.87
CA SER A 286 -19.00 2.96 3.10
C SER A 286 -19.57 1.88 4.03
N PRO A 287 -20.56 1.09 3.55
CA PRO A 287 -21.00 -0.11 4.25
C PRO A 287 -19.83 -1.04 4.58
N ALA A 288 -19.93 -1.75 5.70
CA ALA A 288 -18.94 -2.76 6.07
C ALA A 288 -18.89 -3.92 5.06
N PRO A 289 -20.02 -4.59 4.75
CA PRO A 289 -20.03 -5.62 3.70
C PRO A 289 -20.26 -5.01 2.31
N HIS A 290 -19.90 -5.78 1.30
CA HIS A 290 -20.50 -5.64 -0.03
C HIS A 290 -21.93 -6.20 0.05
N HIS A 291 -22.95 -5.42 -0.33
CA HIS A 291 -24.35 -5.87 -0.25
C HIS A 291 -24.74 -6.91 -1.30
N ASP A 292 -23.81 -7.24 -2.18
CA ASP A 292 -23.87 -8.28 -3.20
C ASP A 292 -22.84 -9.40 -2.94
N ILE A 293 -22.29 -9.50 -1.72
CA ILE A 293 -21.38 -10.59 -1.31
C ILE A 293 -21.70 -11.01 0.13
N TYR A 294 -22.46 -12.08 0.31
CA TYR A 294 -22.71 -12.72 1.61
C TYR A 294 -22.15 -14.13 1.71
N SER A 295 -21.70 -14.71 0.61
CA SER A 295 -21.02 -16.01 0.57
C SER A 295 -19.88 -16.02 -0.47
N ILE A 296 -19.16 -17.15 -0.55
CA ILE A 296 -18.11 -17.34 -1.55
C ILE A 296 -18.70 -17.46 -2.97
N GLU A 297 -19.91 -17.99 -3.09
CA GLU A 297 -20.66 -18.09 -4.35
C GLU A 297 -21.04 -16.69 -4.87
N ASP A 298 -21.48 -15.79 -3.99
CA ASP A 298 -21.77 -14.39 -4.34
C ASP A 298 -20.51 -13.66 -4.81
N LEU A 299 -19.36 -13.90 -4.14
CA LEU A 299 -18.08 -13.35 -4.59
C LEU A 299 -17.74 -13.86 -6.00
N ALA A 300 -17.89 -15.16 -6.24
CA ALA A 300 -17.64 -15.75 -7.55
C ALA A 300 -18.58 -15.15 -8.62
N GLN A 301 -19.85 -14.90 -8.27
CA GLN A 301 -20.80 -14.21 -9.14
C GLN A 301 -20.33 -12.79 -9.48
N LEU A 302 -19.94 -11.99 -8.49
CA LEU A 302 -19.44 -10.62 -8.74
C LEU A 302 -18.19 -10.62 -9.62
N VAL A 303 -17.23 -11.52 -9.35
CA VAL A 303 -16.04 -11.69 -10.18
C VAL A 303 -16.44 -11.94 -11.64
N ARG A 304 -17.36 -12.88 -11.87
CA ARG A 304 -17.85 -13.20 -13.21
C ARG A 304 -18.58 -12.03 -13.85
N SER A 305 -19.45 -11.34 -13.11
CA SER A 305 -20.17 -10.16 -13.62
C SER A 305 -19.21 -9.04 -14.05
N LEU A 306 -18.13 -8.80 -13.31
CA LEU A 306 -17.10 -7.82 -13.70
C LEU A 306 -16.33 -8.25 -14.95
N LYS A 307 -16.02 -9.54 -15.08
CA LYS A 307 -15.44 -10.09 -16.31
C LYS A 307 -16.38 -9.95 -17.49
N GLU A 308 -17.65 -10.29 -17.35
CA GLU A 308 -18.66 -10.13 -18.40
C GLU A 308 -18.86 -8.66 -18.79
N ALA A 309 -18.95 -7.75 -17.83
CA ALA A 309 -19.07 -6.30 -18.06
C ALA A 309 -17.88 -5.72 -18.85
N THR A 310 -16.70 -6.30 -18.70
CA THR A 310 -15.49 -5.93 -19.46
C THR A 310 -15.21 -6.86 -20.65
N ARG A 311 -16.18 -7.71 -21.03
CA ARG A 311 -16.07 -8.69 -22.13
C ARG A 311 -14.82 -9.57 -22.01
N TRP A 312 -14.47 -9.94 -20.78
CA TRP A 312 -13.33 -10.79 -20.42
C TRP A 312 -11.98 -10.21 -20.85
N LYS A 313 -11.89 -8.88 -21.01
CA LYS A 313 -10.65 -8.19 -21.41
C LYS A 313 -9.78 -7.76 -20.23
N LYS A 314 -10.36 -7.65 -19.03
CA LYS A 314 -9.68 -7.14 -17.83
C LYS A 314 -9.55 -8.26 -16.79
N PRO A 315 -8.37 -8.46 -16.18
CA PRO A 315 -8.28 -9.37 -15.06
C PRO A 315 -8.95 -8.77 -13.82
N VAL A 316 -9.46 -9.65 -12.95
CA VAL A 316 -10.17 -9.32 -11.71
C VAL A 316 -9.42 -9.90 -10.52
N PHE A 317 -8.97 -9.03 -9.63
CA PHE A 317 -8.29 -9.36 -8.39
C PHE A 317 -9.25 -9.26 -7.20
N VAL A 318 -8.99 -10.03 -6.15
CA VAL A 318 -9.75 -9.92 -4.90
C VAL A 318 -8.80 -9.61 -3.76
N LYS A 319 -9.03 -8.48 -3.10
CA LYS A 319 -8.25 -8.01 -1.96
C LYS A 319 -8.96 -8.29 -0.64
N ILE A 320 -8.30 -9.05 0.22
CA ILE A 320 -8.73 -9.37 1.58
C ILE A 320 -7.75 -8.80 2.61
N ALA A 321 -8.27 -8.41 3.77
CA ALA A 321 -7.42 -8.19 4.93
C ALA A 321 -6.90 -9.54 5.44
N ALA A 322 -5.66 -9.58 5.90
CA ALA A 322 -5.14 -10.75 6.59
C ALA A 322 -5.86 -10.87 7.95
N VAL A 323 -6.69 -11.90 8.08
CA VAL A 323 -7.44 -12.24 9.30
C VAL A 323 -7.42 -13.75 9.52
N HIS A 324 -8.09 -14.24 10.58
CA HIS A 324 -8.25 -15.67 10.82
C HIS A 324 -8.80 -16.39 9.58
N ASN A 325 -8.29 -17.59 9.29
CA ASN A 325 -8.63 -18.39 8.10
C ASN A 325 -8.31 -17.76 6.73
N VAL A 326 -7.37 -16.81 6.66
CA VAL A 326 -6.93 -16.19 5.40
C VAL A 326 -6.57 -17.23 4.31
N ALA A 327 -5.96 -18.36 4.69
CA ALA A 327 -5.58 -19.43 3.78
C ALA A 327 -6.80 -20.12 3.13
N ALA A 328 -7.81 -20.46 3.92
CA ALA A 328 -9.04 -21.07 3.42
C ALA A 328 -9.84 -20.10 2.55
N ILE A 329 -9.90 -18.82 2.95
CA ILE A 329 -10.56 -17.77 2.17
C ILE A 329 -9.85 -17.57 0.82
N ALA A 330 -8.51 -17.49 0.82
CA ALA A 330 -7.73 -17.37 -0.40
C ALA A 330 -7.91 -18.57 -1.34
N ASN A 331 -8.03 -19.80 -0.80
CA ASN A 331 -8.36 -20.98 -1.60
C ASN A 331 -9.74 -20.85 -2.27
N GLY A 332 -10.77 -20.43 -1.51
CA GLY A 332 -12.09 -20.17 -2.08
C GLY A 332 -12.04 -19.14 -3.22
N ILE A 333 -11.29 -18.05 -3.04
CA ILE A 333 -11.07 -17.06 -4.09
C ILE A 333 -10.37 -17.68 -5.31
N ALA A 334 -9.32 -18.46 -5.10
CA ALA A 334 -8.54 -19.11 -6.16
C ALA A 334 -9.38 -20.10 -6.99
N THR A 335 -10.37 -20.75 -6.37
CA THR A 335 -11.31 -21.64 -7.07
C THR A 335 -12.35 -20.90 -7.92
N SER A 336 -12.50 -19.59 -7.72
CA SER A 336 -13.37 -18.76 -8.56
C SER A 336 -12.69 -18.34 -9.89
N ASP A 337 -13.35 -17.50 -10.67
CA ASP A 337 -12.77 -16.88 -11.86
C ASP A 337 -11.75 -15.78 -11.55
N ALA A 338 -11.43 -15.51 -10.28
CA ALA A 338 -10.46 -14.49 -9.89
C ALA A 338 -9.06 -14.79 -10.45
N ASP A 339 -8.36 -13.74 -10.87
CA ASP A 339 -7.04 -13.84 -11.49
C ASP A 339 -5.89 -13.65 -10.49
N ALA A 340 -6.15 -12.98 -9.35
CA ALA A 340 -5.20 -12.83 -8.27
C ALA A 340 -5.89 -12.67 -6.91
N VAL A 341 -5.19 -13.08 -5.86
CA VAL A 341 -5.55 -12.81 -4.45
C VAL A 341 -4.58 -11.78 -3.90
N VAL A 342 -5.10 -10.69 -3.34
CA VAL A 342 -4.31 -9.68 -2.64
C VAL A 342 -4.52 -9.82 -1.14
N ILE A 343 -3.43 -9.98 -0.40
CA ILE A 343 -3.46 -10.13 1.06
C ILE A 343 -2.90 -8.87 1.69
N ASP A 344 -3.65 -8.23 2.59
CA ASP A 344 -3.27 -6.98 3.23
C ASP A 344 -3.10 -7.14 4.75
N GLY A 345 -1.85 -7.17 5.23
CA GLY A 345 -1.54 -7.33 6.65
C GLY A 345 -1.89 -6.11 7.51
N PHE A 346 -2.03 -6.29 8.82
CA PHE A 346 -2.55 -5.25 9.73
C PHE A 346 -1.73 -3.94 9.77
N LYS A 347 -0.47 -3.98 9.30
CA LYS A 347 0.40 -2.80 9.16
C LYS A 347 0.09 -1.95 7.92
N GLY A 348 -0.88 -2.35 7.10
CA GLY A 348 -1.39 -1.56 5.97
C GLY A 348 -1.86 -0.17 6.38
N GLY A 349 -1.66 0.83 5.52
CA GLY A 349 -1.97 2.22 5.80
C GLY A 349 -3.43 2.59 5.53
N THR A 350 -3.88 3.74 6.05
CA THR A 350 -5.20 4.34 5.75
C THR A 350 -5.18 5.86 5.78
N GLY A 351 -6.09 6.49 5.04
CA GLY A 351 -6.37 7.92 5.19
C GLY A 351 -7.15 8.24 6.47
N ALA A 352 -8.08 7.35 6.85
CA ALA A 352 -8.90 7.45 8.05
C ALA A 352 -9.43 6.06 8.46
N ALA A 353 -9.18 5.68 9.70
CA ALA A 353 -9.77 4.53 10.36
C ALA A 353 -10.01 4.82 11.84
N PRO A 354 -11.00 4.17 12.47
CA PRO A 354 -11.05 4.05 13.92
C PRO A 354 -9.70 3.56 14.44
N LYS A 355 -9.14 4.29 15.42
CA LYS A 355 -7.81 4.01 15.98
C LYS A 355 -7.72 2.58 16.54
N VAL A 356 -8.78 2.13 17.21
CA VAL A 356 -8.86 0.78 17.80
C VAL A 356 -8.75 -0.33 16.75
N PHE A 357 -9.36 -0.16 15.58
CA PHE A 357 -9.26 -1.14 14.50
C PHE A 357 -7.85 -1.21 13.92
N ARG A 358 -7.28 -0.03 13.62
CA ARG A 358 -5.91 0.08 13.08
C ARG A 358 -4.89 -0.53 14.02
N ASP A 359 -5.07 -0.33 15.32
CA ASP A 359 -4.09 -0.74 16.32
C ASP A 359 -4.25 -2.21 16.74
N HIS A 360 -5.41 -2.85 16.58
CA HIS A 360 -5.66 -4.16 17.22
C HIS A 360 -6.30 -5.24 16.35
N VAL A 361 -6.59 -4.99 15.07
CA VAL A 361 -7.33 -5.95 14.23
C VAL A 361 -6.51 -6.39 13.02
N GLY A 362 -6.37 -7.71 12.84
CA GLY A 362 -5.69 -8.35 11.70
C GLY A 362 -4.44 -9.15 12.10
N ILE A 363 -3.83 -9.81 11.12
CA ILE A 363 -2.62 -10.64 11.29
C ILE A 363 -1.45 -10.13 10.42
N PRO A 364 -0.19 -10.41 10.79
CA PRO A 364 0.98 -9.92 10.05
C PRO A 364 1.03 -10.50 8.63
N ILE A 365 1.51 -9.69 7.68
CA ILE A 365 1.54 -10.08 6.26
C ILE A 365 2.46 -11.27 6.01
N GLU A 366 3.57 -11.35 6.75
CA GLU A 366 4.59 -12.37 6.62
C GLU A 366 4.02 -13.77 6.84
N MET A 367 3.25 -13.94 7.92
CA MET A 367 2.58 -15.20 8.24
C MET A 367 1.46 -15.52 7.26
N ALA A 368 0.72 -14.49 6.82
CA ALA A 368 -0.40 -14.67 5.91
C ALA A 368 0.05 -15.12 4.51
N ILE A 369 1.16 -14.58 3.98
CA ILE A 369 1.72 -15.02 2.70
C ILE A 369 2.10 -16.50 2.78
N ALA A 370 2.88 -16.88 3.80
CA ALA A 370 3.36 -18.25 3.96
C ALA A 370 2.20 -19.25 4.07
N ALA A 371 1.18 -18.94 4.88
CA ALA A 371 0.01 -19.80 5.05
C ALA A 371 -0.84 -19.92 3.76
N VAL A 372 -1.01 -18.83 3.01
CA VAL A 372 -1.76 -18.86 1.75
C VAL A 372 -1.00 -19.62 0.66
N ASP A 373 0.30 -19.35 0.49
CA ASP A 373 1.13 -20.05 -0.50
C ASP A 373 1.16 -21.57 -0.24
N GLU A 374 1.34 -21.99 1.02
CA GLU A 374 1.32 -23.40 1.40
C GLU A 374 -0.04 -24.03 1.11
N ARG A 375 -1.14 -23.39 1.54
CA ARG A 375 -2.48 -23.93 1.30
C ARG A 375 -2.82 -24.07 -0.18
N LEU A 376 -2.49 -23.09 -1.00
CA LEU A 376 -2.74 -23.16 -2.44
C LEU A 376 -1.88 -24.25 -3.12
N ARG A 377 -0.71 -24.58 -2.58
CA ARG A 377 0.13 -25.70 -3.05
C ARG A 377 -0.49 -27.05 -2.67
N GLU A 378 -0.94 -27.20 -1.44
CA GLU A 378 -1.66 -28.41 -0.99
C GLU A 378 -2.88 -28.72 -1.86
N GLU A 379 -3.61 -27.67 -2.25
CA GLU A 379 -4.81 -27.76 -3.10
C GLU A 379 -4.48 -27.87 -4.61
N GLY A 380 -3.19 -27.78 -4.99
CA GLY A 380 -2.75 -27.91 -6.37
C GLY A 380 -3.11 -26.73 -7.29
N VAL A 381 -3.54 -25.60 -6.74
CA VAL A 381 -3.99 -24.41 -7.50
C VAL A 381 -3.01 -23.23 -7.45
N ARG A 382 -1.91 -23.32 -6.69
CA ARG A 382 -0.91 -22.25 -6.55
C ARG A 382 -0.37 -21.73 -7.88
N ASN A 383 -0.19 -22.63 -8.86
CA ASN A 383 0.34 -22.28 -10.18
C ASN A 383 -0.70 -21.60 -11.09
N GLU A 384 -1.97 -21.53 -10.69
CA GLU A 384 -3.05 -20.95 -11.48
C GLU A 384 -3.37 -19.51 -11.08
N VAL A 385 -3.13 -19.12 -9.83
CA VAL A 385 -3.49 -17.81 -9.29
C VAL A 385 -2.27 -17.04 -8.79
N SER A 386 -2.27 -15.73 -8.99
CA SER A 386 -1.21 -14.85 -8.46
C SER A 386 -1.51 -14.40 -7.02
N ILE A 387 -0.49 -14.33 -6.17
CA ILE A 387 -0.57 -13.77 -4.81
C ILE A 387 0.10 -12.39 -4.79
N ILE A 388 -0.62 -11.36 -4.33
CA ILE A 388 -0.08 -10.01 -4.17
C ILE A 388 -0.03 -9.67 -2.68
N ALA A 389 1.16 -9.37 -2.15
CA ALA A 389 1.31 -9.01 -0.75
C ALA A 389 1.20 -7.50 -0.53
N SER A 390 0.50 -7.09 0.53
CA SER A 390 0.32 -5.70 0.93
C SER A 390 0.42 -5.57 2.45
N GLY A 391 0.84 -4.40 2.91
CA GLY A 391 0.79 -4.02 4.32
C GLY A 391 2.16 -4.01 4.99
N GLY A 392 2.75 -2.83 5.14
CA GLY A 392 3.99 -2.65 5.90
C GLY A 392 5.29 -2.98 5.16
N ILE A 393 5.30 -3.00 3.82
CA ILE A 393 6.53 -3.16 3.01
C ILE A 393 7.32 -1.84 3.02
N ARG A 394 8.55 -1.86 3.56
CA ARG A 394 9.34 -0.63 3.84
C ARG A 394 10.58 -0.47 2.97
N ASN A 395 11.11 -1.56 2.43
CA ASN A 395 12.36 -1.59 1.67
C ASN A 395 12.39 -2.79 0.70
N SER A 396 13.41 -2.85 -0.16
CA SER A 396 13.64 -3.95 -1.11
C SER A 396 13.82 -5.32 -0.46
N ALA A 397 14.41 -5.39 0.75
CA ALA A 397 14.56 -6.65 1.48
C ALA A 397 13.20 -7.21 1.93
N ASP A 398 12.27 -6.36 2.37
CA ASP A 398 10.88 -6.76 2.66
C ASP A 398 10.20 -7.30 1.38
N VAL A 399 10.43 -6.66 0.21
CA VAL A 399 9.93 -7.15 -1.08
C VAL A 399 10.47 -8.53 -1.41
N PHE A 400 11.79 -8.71 -1.33
CA PHE A 400 12.45 -9.98 -1.60
C PHE A 400 11.92 -11.09 -0.68
N LYS A 401 11.83 -10.82 0.63
CA LYS A 401 11.31 -11.77 1.62
C LYS A 401 9.84 -12.11 1.35
N ALA A 402 9.00 -11.15 1.00
CA ALA A 402 7.60 -11.42 0.65
C ALA A 402 7.48 -12.37 -0.56
N ILE A 403 8.32 -12.18 -1.58
CA ILE A 403 8.35 -13.04 -2.78
C ILE A 403 8.85 -14.44 -2.42
N ALA A 404 9.95 -14.52 -1.64
CA ALA A 404 10.49 -15.78 -1.14
C ALA A 404 9.51 -16.56 -0.26
N LEU A 405 8.65 -15.88 0.51
CA LEU A 405 7.58 -16.50 1.28
C LEU A 405 6.42 -17.01 0.40
N GLY A 406 6.26 -16.49 -0.82
CA GLY A 406 5.25 -16.98 -1.77
C GLY A 406 4.51 -15.92 -2.57
N ALA A 407 4.78 -14.62 -2.41
CA ALA A 407 4.12 -13.59 -3.21
C ALA A 407 4.66 -13.54 -4.66
N ASP A 408 3.80 -13.22 -5.64
CA ASP A 408 4.19 -12.97 -7.04
C ASP A 408 4.53 -11.49 -7.28
N ALA A 409 3.94 -10.59 -6.50
CA ALA A 409 4.21 -9.15 -6.49
C ALA A 409 3.85 -8.53 -5.13
N VAL A 410 4.25 -7.28 -4.93
CA VAL A 410 3.93 -6.52 -3.71
C VAL A 410 3.29 -5.18 -4.04
N TYR A 411 2.41 -4.73 -3.14
CA TYR A 411 1.92 -3.37 -3.11
C TYR A 411 2.68 -2.53 -2.09
N ILE A 412 3.21 -1.40 -2.54
CA ILE A 412 3.77 -0.35 -1.70
C ILE A 412 2.79 0.83 -1.62
N GLY A 413 2.44 1.25 -0.41
CA GLY A 413 1.57 2.42 -0.18
C GLY A 413 2.35 3.53 0.52
N THR A 414 2.62 3.33 1.81
CA THR A 414 3.31 4.31 2.64
C THR A 414 4.71 4.64 2.12
N ALA A 415 5.47 3.68 1.58
CA ALA A 415 6.79 3.96 1.00
C ALA A 415 6.71 4.93 -0.19
N ALA A 416 5.76 4.74 -1.10
CA ALA A 416 5.50 5.68 -2.20
C ALA A 416 5.09 7.06 -1.68
N MET A 417 4.25 7.12 -0.63
CA MET A 417 3.91 8.40 0.01
C MET A 417 5.12 9.08 0.67
N VAL A 418 6.03 8.31 1.28
CA VAL A 418 7.26 8.84 1.88
C VAL A 418 8.17 9.42 0.79
N ALA A 419 8.27 8.78 -0.38
CA ALA A 419 8.98 9.35 -1.52
C ALA A 419 8.38 10.68 -2.01
N LEU A 420 7.06 10.85 -1.92
CA LEU A 420 6.39 12.15 -2.15
C LEU A 420 6.62 13.18 -1.03
N GLY A 421 7.21 12.79 0.11
CA GLY A 421 7.52 13.68 1.24
C GLY A 421 6.69 13.45 2.50
N CYS A 422 5.87 12.40 2.56
CA CYS A 422 5.10 12.05 3.76
C CYS A 422 6.02 11.81 4.96
N ARG A 423 5.62 12.32 6.13
CA ARG A 423 6.34 12.14 7.41
C ARG A 423 5.65 11.15 8.36
N VAL A 424 4.70 10.38 7.85
CA VAL A 424 3.96 9.34 8.58
C VAL A 424 3.36 9.85 9.90
N CYS A 425 2.88 11.10 9.93
CA CYS A 425 2.40 11.73 11.16
C CYS A 425 1.03 11.22 11.66
N GLY A 426 0.35 10.37 10.89
CA GLY A 426 -0.92 9.73 11.28
C GLY A 426 -2.14 10.66 11.29
N ARG A 427 -2.05 11.86 10.73
CA ARG A 427 -3.08 12.91 10.76
C ARG A 427 -3.82 13.13 9.43
N CYS A 428 -3.81 12.14 8.53
CA CYS A 428 -4.32 12.27 7.16
C CYS A 428 -5.81 12.58 7.06
N TYR A 429 -6.57 12.20 8.08
CA TYR A 429 -8.01 12.37 8.17
C TYR A 429 -8.42 13.85 8.34
N THR A 430 -7.53 14.73 8.82
CA THR A 430 -7.88 16.14 9.08
C THR A 430 -7.90 17.02 7.84
N GLY A 431 -7.43 16.52 6.69
CA GLY A 431 -7.26 17.34 5.49
C GLY A 431 -6.19 18.44 5.60
N GLN A 432 -5.40 18.48 6.68
CA GLN A 432 -4.39 19.52 6.92
C GLN A 432 -2.96 19.07 6.56
N CYS A 433 -2.81 18.16 5.58
CA CYS A 433 -1.50 17.68 5.17
C CYS A 433 -0.65 18.83 4.60
N ALA A 434 0.33 19.31 5.38
CA ALA A 434 1.19 20.43 5.00
C ALA A 434 2.09 20.15 3.78
N TRP A 435 2.18 18.89 3.37
CA TRP A 435 2.97 18.41 2.22
C TRP A 435 2.16 18.27 0.94
N GLY A 436 0.86 18.59 0.95
CA GLY A 436 0.01 18.49 -0.25
C GLY A 436 -0.38 17.07 -0.67
N ILE A 437 -0.11 16.07 0.17
CA ILE A 437 -0.33 14.65 -0.16
C ILE A 437 -1.75 14.21 0.21
N ALA A 438 -2.15 14.34 1.48
CA ALA A 438 -3.42 13.84 2.01
C ALA A 438 -4.38 14.99 2.38
N THR A 439 -4.71 15.84 1.40
CA THR A 439 -5.52 17.05 1.56
C THR A 439 -6.25 17.37 0.26
N GLN A 440 -7.39 18.06 0.36
CA GLN A 440 -8.11 18.65 -0.77
C GLN A 440 -8.13 20.18 -0.73
N ARG A 441 -7.36 20.79 0.18
CA ARG A 441 -7.28 22.26 0.29
C ARG A 441 -6.36 22.80 -0.81
N PRO A 442 -6.82 23.65 -1.74
CA PRO A 442 -6.03 24.05 -2.91
C PRO A 442 -4.64 24.60 -2.56
N GLU A 443 -4.54 25.43 -1.53
CA GLU A 443 -3.29 26.04 -1.07
C GLU A 443 -2.29 25.02 -0.51
N LEU A 444 -2.78 23.87 -0.03
CA LEU A 444 -1.93 22.77 0.42
C LEU A 444 -1.61 21.80 -0.72
N VAL A 445 -2.58 21.48 -1.59
CA VAL A 445 -2.40 20.62 -2.77
C VAL A 445 -1.28 21.16 -3.67
N ASN A 446 -1.26 22.47 -3.90
CA ASN A 446 -0.25 23.14 -4.72
C ASN A 446 1.18 23.04 -4.18
N ARG A 447 1.37 22.57 -2.93
CA ARG A 447 2.70 22.35 -2.33
C ARG A 447 3.37 21.07 -2.82
N LEU A 448 2.63 20.17 -3.47
CA LEU A 448 3.16 18.96 -4.07
C LEU A 448 3.32 19.18 -5.58
N ASP A 449 4.57 19.31 -6.02
CA ASP A 449 4.93 19.34 -7.43
C ASP A 449 4.79 17.93 -8.04
N ILE A 450 4.09 17.85 -9.16
CA ILE A 450 3.74 16.57 -9.80
C ILE A 450 4.96 15.92 -10.43
N GLU A 451 5.81 16.68 -11.13
CA GLU A 451 6.96 16.13 -11.85
C GLU A 451 8.04 15.67 -10.88
N GLU A 452 8.31 16.48 -9.85
CA GLU A 452 9.24 16.12 -8.79
C GLU A 452 8.75 14.91 -8.01
N GLY A 453 7.45 14.87 -7.69
CA GLY A 453 6.82 13.73 -7.06
C GLY A 453 6.95 12.46 -7.91
N ALA A 454 6.67 12.56 -9.21
CA ALA A 454 6.79 11.45 -10.15
C ALA A 454 8.23 10.92 -10.21
N ARG A 455 9.20 11.82 -10.37
CA ARG A 455 10.64 11.49 -10.41
C ARG A 455 11.09 10.77 -9.14
N ARG A 456 10.67 11.23 -7.96
CA ARG A 456 11.02 10.60 -6.68
C ARG A 456 10.43 9.20 -6.52
N VAL A 457 9.17 9.03 -6.89
CA VAL A 457 8.52 7.71 -6.83
C VAL A 457 9.11 6.74 -7.85
N ALA A 458 9.41 7.21 -9.07
CA ALA A 458 10.09 6.42 -10.08
C ALA A 458 11.50 5.99 -9.62
N ASN A 459 12.26 6.92 -9.03
CA ASN A 459 13.58 6.62 -8.47
C ASN A 459 13.50 5.59 -7.34
N LEU A 460 12.50 5.66 -6.46
CA LEU A 460 12.29 4.66 -5.41
C LEU A 460 12.09 3.27 -6.02
N ILE A 461 11.18 3.14 -6.99
CA ILE A 461 10.88 1.86 -7.64
C ILE A 461 12.14 1.32 -8.32
N LYS A 462 12.83 2.14 -9.12
CA LYS A 462 14.07 1.75 -9.81
C LYS A 462 15.17 1.32 -8.84
N ALA A 463 15.39 2.07 -7.77
CA ALA A 463 16.40 1.74 -6.76
C ALA A 463 16.09 0.40 -6.10
N TRP A 464 14.85 0.16 -5.67
CA TRP A 464 14.48 -1.12 -5.07
C TRP A 464 14.54 -2.27 -6.07
N THR A 465 14.18 -2.05 -7.34
CA THR A 465 14.35 -3.04 -8.41
C THR A 465 15.81 -3.43 -8.59
N LEU A 466 16.74 -2.46 -8.56
CA LEU A 466 18.18 -2.74 -8.62
C LEU A 466 18.65 -3.51 -7.37
N GLU A 467 18.23 -3.12 -6.18
CA GLU A 467 18.57 -3.84 -4.94
C GLU A 467 18.04 -5.29 -4.96
N ILE A 468 16.82 -5.52 -5.45
CA ILE A 468 16.26 -6.88 -5.62
C ILE A 468 17.11 -7.67 -6.61
N LYS A 469 17.57 -7.05 -7.70
CA LYS A 469 18.46 -7.67 -8.69
C LYS A 469 19.79 -8.12 -8.04
N GLU A 470 20.39 -7.28 -7.19
CA GLU A 470 21.58 -7.62 -6.41
C GLU A 470 21.34 -8.78 -5.44
N LEU A 471 20.23 -8.74 -4.70
CA LEU A 471 19.86 -9.82 -3.77
C LEU A 471 19.62 -11.15 -4.48
N LEU A 472 19.00 -11.13 -5.67
CA LEU A 472 18.81 -12.31 -6.50
C LEU A 472 20.15 -12.91 -6.93
N GLY A 473 21.09 -12.06 -7.37
CA GLY A 473 22.43 -12.48 -7.76
C GLY A 473 23.21 -13.13 -6.61
N ALA A 474 23.15 -12.52 -5.43
CA ALA A 474 23.75 -13.07 -4.21
C ALA A 474 23.11 -14.40 -3.76
N ALA A 475 21.82 -14.61 -4.06
CA ALA A 475 21.12 -15.87 -3.82
C ALA A 475 21.36 -16.93 -4.91
N GLY A 476 22.06 -16.58 -5.99
CA GLY A 476 22.35 -17.48 -7.13
C GLY A 476 21.14 -17.72 -8.01
N ILE A 477 20.23 -16.74 -8.07
CA ILE A 477 18.96 -16.80 -8.77
C ILE A 477 18.94 -15.70 -9.82
N ASN A 478 18.65 -16.01 -11.08
CA ASN A 478 18.57 -15.03 -12.16
C ASN A 478 17.14 -14.62 -12.55
N SER A 479 16.12 -15.21 -11.92
CA SER A 479 14.71 -14.89 -12.19
C SER A 479 13.90 -14.72 -10.93
N ILE A 480 13.05 -13.69 -10.90
CA ILE A 480 12.11 -13.46 -9.80
C ILE A 480 11.07 -14.59 -9.68
N GLU A 481 10.74 -15.29 -10.76
CA GLU A 481 9.87 -16.48 -10.72
C GLU A 481 10.50 -17.59 -9.88
N SER A 482 11.82 -17.82 -10.02
CA SER A 482 12.56 -18.85 -9.28
C SER A 482 12.72 -18.55 -7.79
N LEU A 483 12.53 -17.29 -7.37
CA LEU A 483 12.50 -16.92 -5.96
C LEU A 483 11.16 -17.27 -5.29
N ARG A 484 10.06 -17.39 -6.05
CA ARG A 484 8.70 -17.47 -5.47
C ARG A 484 8.49 -18.70 -4.63
N GLY A 485 8.22 -18.48 -3.35
CA GLY A 485 8.07 -19.56 -2.38
C GLY A 485 9.37 -20.34 -2.13
N ASN A 486 10.52 -19.86 -2.60
CA ASN A 486 11.82 -20.45 -2.31
C ASN A 486 12.28 -20.03 -0.90
N ARG A 487 11.63 -20.64 0.09
CA ARG A 487 11.85 -20.38 1.52
C ARG A 487 13.22 -20.87 2.01
N ASP A 488 13.89 -21.74 1.26
CA ASP A 488 15.26 -22.18 1.53
C ASP A 488 16.29 -21.06 1.42
N ARG A 489 15.94 -19.92 0.80
CA ARG A 489 16.78 -18.71 0.80
C ARG A 489 16.58 -17.83 2.03
N LEU A 490 15.73 -18.22 2.97
CA LEU A 490 15.42 -17.46 4.18
C LEU A 490 15.86 -18.22 5.43
N ARG A 491 16.30 -17.47 6.44
CA ARG A 491 16.55 -17.99 7.78
C ARG A 491 15.97 -17.10 8.87
N GLY A 492 15.35 -17.72 9.87
CA GLY A 492 14.81 -17.03 11.04
C GLY A 492 15.88 -16.82 12.11
N ILE A 493 15.96 -15.59 12.64
CA ILE A 493 16.83 -15.23 13.77
C ILE A 493 15.96 -14.78 14.95
N GLY A 494 16.13 -15.43 16.11
CA GLY A 494 15.33 -15.13 17.30
C GLY A 494 13.84 -15.45 17.14
N LEU A 495 13.51 -16.39 16.25
CA LEU A 495 12.17 -16.95 16.08
C LEU A 495 12.09 -18.30 16.78
N ASN A 496 10.97 -18.57 17.44
CA ASN A 496 10.70 -19.87 18.05
C ASN A 496 10.24 -20.90 16.99
N GLU A 497 10.15 -22.18 17.38
CA GLU A 497 9.77 -23.27 16.48
C GLU A 497 8.39 -23.09 15.84
N VAL A 498 7.42 -22.52 16.57
CA VAL A 498 6.07 -22.27 16.05
C VAL A 498 6.11 -21.19 14.97
N GLU A 499 6.85 -20.11 15.20
CA GLU A 499 7.03 -19.02 14.23
C GLU A 499 7.77 -19.49 12.97
N LEU A 500 8.84 -20.28 13.14
CA LEU A 500 9.60 -20.86 12.05
C LEU A 500 8.74 -21.80 11.20
N LYS A 501 7.96 -22.68 11.85
CA LYS A 501 7.03 -23.59 11.17
C LYS A 501 5.94 -22.82 10.43
N ALA A 502 5.35 -21.80 11.04
CA ALA A 502 4.31 -20.98 10.40
C ALA A 502 4.81 -20.22 9.17
N LEU A 503 6.09 -19.79 9.18
CA LEU A 503 6.73 -19.17 8.02
C LEU A 503 7.21 -20.21 7.00
N GLY A 504 7.41 -21.46 7.40
CA GLY A 504 8.04 -22.51 6.60
C GLY A 504 9.52 -22.21 6.29
N ILE A 505 10.24 -21.63 7.26
CA ILE A 505 11.69 -21.32 7.13
C ILE A 505 12.49 -22.01 8.25
N LYS A 506 13.79 -22.18 8.04
CA LYS A 506 14.71 -22.76 9.04
C LYS A 506 15.34 -21.69 9.92
N HIS A 507 15.78 -22.08 11.12
CA HIS A 507 16.60 -21.20 11.97
C HIS A 507 17.99 -20.99 11.34
N VAL A 508 18.65 -19.85 11.60
CA VAL A 508 20.00 -19.50 11.08
C VAL A 508 21.11 -20.53 11.33
N GLY A 509 20.88 -21.54 12.18
CA GLY A 509 21.84 -22.60 12.48
C GLY A 509 21.68 -23.88 11.66
N PHE A 510 20.74 -23.92 10.70
CA PHE A 510 20.37 -25.12 9.94
C PHE A 510 20.23 -24.88 8.44
#